data_AF-A0A925F3J1-F1
#
_entry.id   AF-A0A925F3J1-F1
#
_cell.length_a   1.000
_cell.length_b   1.000
_cell.length_c   1.000
_cell.angle_alpha   90.00
_cell.angle_beta   90.00
_cell.angle_gamma   90.00
#
_symmetry.space_group_name_H-M   'P 1'
#
loop_
_entity.id
_entity.type
_entity.pdbx_description
1 polymer ?
#
loop_
_entity_poly.entity_id
_entity_poly.type
_entity_poly.pdbx_seq_one_letter_code
_entity_poly.pdbx_strand_id
1 'polypeptide(L)'
;MHTIDRMKKQFIEEGMPSVPMKTGQDARVDYEYVRHGVVNIFMANEPLMGKRYVQVTEFKTKRDWAKFVKRIADEWYPKAKKIKLVMDNFKTHDPSAFY
;
A
#
# COMPACT_ATOMS: atom_id res chain seq x y z
N MET A 1 -5.55 18.82 -0.11
CA MET A 1 -4.12 18.54 -0.44
C MET A 1 -3.92 17.10 -0.07
N HIS A 2 -3.57 16.29 -1.06
CA HIS A 2 -3.55 14.84 -0.91
C HIS A 2 -2.11 14.38 -0.86
N THR A 3 -1.71 13.75 0.23
CA THR A 3 -0.45 13.01 0.27
C THR A 3 -0.71 11.62 -0.27
N ILE A 4 0.07 11.19 -1.28
CA ILE A 4 0.02 9.82 -1.77
C ILE A 4 1.22 9.07 -1.22
N ASP A 5 0.95 7.92 -0.62
CA ASP A 5 1.95 7.00 -0.12
C ASP A 5 1.73 5.60 -0.69
N ARG A 6 2.78 4.78 -0.63
CA ARG A 6 2.77 3.42 -1.17
C ARG A 6 3.44 2.46 -0.20
N MET A 7 2.80 1.32 0.02
CA MET A 7 3.32 0.25 0.88
C MET A 7 3.30 -1.09 0.15
N LYS A 8 4.27 -1.96 0.43
CA LYS A 8 4.20 -3.37 0.07
C LYS A 8 3.83 -4.19 1.30
N LYS A 9 2.90 -5.12 1.15
CA LYS A 9 2.52 -6.07 2.20
C LYS A 9 2.76 -7.50 1.72
N GLN A 10 3.56 -8.25 2.46
CA GLN A 10 3.78 -9.67 2.24
C GLN A 10 2.74 -10.48 3.02
N PHE A 11 2.26 -11.54 2.40
CA PHE A 11 1.48 -12.58 3.08
C PHE A 11 2.45 -13.66 3.54
N ILE A 12 2.47 -13.89 4.85
CA ILE A 12 3.35 -14.86 5.51
C ILE A 12 2.52 -15.74 6.43
N GLU A 13 2.91 -17.00 6.49
CA GLU A 13 2.40 -18.01 7.40
C GLU A 13 3.59 -18.61 8.17
N GLU A 14 3.36 -19.03 9.42
CA GLU A 14 4.37 -19.76 10.19
C GLU A 14 4.64 -21.11 9.52
N GLY A 15 5.90 -21.42 9.23
CA GLY A 15 6.28 -22.69 8.61
C GLY A 15 6.16 -23.87 9.58
N MET A 16 6.29 -23.59 10.88
CA MET A 16 6.16 -24.57 11.96
C MET A 16 5.36 -23.98 13.12
N PRO A 17 4.50 -24.76 13.78
CA PRO A 17 3.74 -24.29 14.94
C PRO A 17 4.66 -23.86 16.08
N SER A 18 4.36 -22.72 16.71
CA SER A 18 5.03 -22.32 17.93
C SER A 18 4.86 -23.33 19.06
N VAL A 19 5.92 -23.53 19.84
CA VAL A 19 5.91 -24.42 21.00
C VAL A 19 5.48 -23.60 22.22
N PRO A 20 4.37 -23.99 22.91
CA PRO A 20 3.87 -23.25 24.05
C PRO A 20 4.82 -23.33 25.24
N MET A 21 4.74 -22.31 26.10
CA MET A 21 5.50 -22.25 27.34
C MET A 21 5.17 -23.44 28.25
N LYS A 22 6.19 -23.97 28.93
CA LYS A 22 6.07 -24.99 29.98
C LYS A 22 6.86 -24.52 31.20
N THR A 23 6.58 -25.06 32.38
CA THR A 23 7.33 -24.71 33.60
C THR A 23 8.84 -24.93 33.38
N GLY A 24 9.63 -23.85 33.49
CA GLY A 24 11.07 -23.86 33.23
C GLY A 24 11.49 -23.74 31.77
N GLN A 25 10.57 -23.53 30.83
CA GLN A 25 10.84 -23.34 29.41
C GLN A 25 9.94 -22.27 28.80
N ASP A 26 10.53 -21.18 28.33
CA ASP A 26 9.81 -20.12 27.63
C ASP A 26 9.18 -20.61 26.32
N ALA A 27 8.15 -19.90 25.86
CA ALA A 27 7.56 -20.13 24.55
C ALA A 27 8.62 -19.97 23.45
N ARG A 28 8.57 -20.83 22.44
CA ARG A 28 9.50 -20.79 21.31
C ARG A 28 8.71 -20.60 20.02
N VAL A 29 9.09 -19.60 19.27
CA VAL A 29 8.57 -19.35 17.93
C VAL A 29 9.68 -19.71 16.95
N ASP A 30 9.36 -20.53 15.96
CA ASP A 30 10.30 -20.87 14.91
C ASP A 30 10.45 -19.70 13.93
N TYR A 31 11.62 -19.56 13.30
CA TYR A 31 11.89 -18.48 12.35
C TYR A 31 11.44 -18.84 10.92
N GLU A 32 11.13 -20.11 10.65
CA GLU A 32 10.66 -20.56 9.35
C GLU A 32 9.29 -19.98 9.03
N TYR A 33 9.14 -19.45 7.81
CA TYR A 33 7.88 -18.91 7.33
C TYR A 33 7.66 -19.27 5.86
N VAL A 34 6.39 -19.45 5.50
CA VAL A 34 5.96 -19.66 4.11
C VAL A 34 5.54 -18.31 3.52
N ARG A 35 6.04 -17.99 2.32
CA ARG A 35 5.71 -16.75 1.61
C ARG A 35 4.60 -16.99 0.58
N HIS A 36 3.45 -16.38 0.81
CA HIS A 36 2.25 -16.46 -0.05
C HIS A 36 2.14 -15.27 -1.03
N GLY A 37 3.27 -14.70 -1.41
CA GLY A 37 3.32 -13.54 -2.32
C GLY A 37 3.27 -12.18 -1.63
N VAL A 38 3.10 -11.14 -2.44
CA VAL A 38 3.16 -9.73 -2.03
C VAL A 38 2.11 -8.93 -2.78
N VAL A 39 1.46 -8.01 -2.09
CA VAL A 39 0.61 -6.99 -2.69
C VAL A 39 1.20 -5.60 -2.49
N ASN A 40 0.81 -4.69 -3.38
CA ASN A 40 1.11 -3.27 -3.31
C ASN A 40 -0.14 -2.48 -2.94
N ILE A 41 0.02 -1.54 -2.02
CA ILE A 41 -1.04 -0.68 -1.51
C ILE A 41 -0.70 0.75 -1.92
N PHE A 42 -1.59 1.41 -2.64
CA PHE A 42 -1.59 2.85 -2.85
C PHE A 42 -2.55 3.49 -1.85
N MET A 43 -2.12 4.57 -1.20
CA MET A 43 -2.94 5.35 -0.27
C MET A 43 -2.92 6.81 -0.67
N ALA A 44 -4.09 7.46 -0.67
CA ALA A 44 -4.22 8.91 -0.77
C ALA A 44 -4.86 9.42 0.52
N ASN A 45 -4.20 10.34 1.21
CA ASN A 45 -4.65 10.89 2.47
C ASN A 45 -4.91 12.39 2.32
N GLU A 46 -6.09 12.83 2.75
CA GLU A 46 -6.46 14.23 2.91
C GLU A 46 -6.73 14.51 4.39
N PRO A 47 -5.68 14.84 5.18
CA PRO A 47 -5.80 14.94 6.63
C PRO A 47 -6.74 16.05 7.07
N LEU A 48 -6.79 17.17 6.34
CA LEU A 48 -7.68 18.30 6.65
C LEU A 48 -9.17 17.96 6.54
N MET A 49 -9.51 16.95 5.73
CA MET A 49 -10.89 16.44 5.61
C MET A 49 -11.08 15.11 6.35
N GLY A 50 -10.05 14.58 7.01
CA GLY A 50 -10.07 13.28 7.67
C GLY A 50 -10.31 12.10 6.72
N LYS A 51 -9.99 12.24 5.42
CA LYS A 51 -10.28 11.22 4.41
C LYS A 51 -9.03 10.46 4.04
N ARG A 52 -9.15 9.14 3.96
CA ARG A 52 -8.13 8.26 3.39
C ARG A 52 -8.75 7.34 2.36
N TYR A 53 -8.06 7.16 1.26
CA TYR A 53 -8.46 6.26 0.19
C TYR A 53 -7.35 5.25 -0.06
N VAL A 54 -7.73 4.00 -0.24
CA VAL A 54 -6.78 2.90 -0.38
C VAL A 54 -7.11 2.08 -1.62
N GLN A 55 -6.08 1.67 -2.35
CA GLN A 55 -6.20 0.71 -3.44
C GLN A 55 -5.13 -0.37 -3.28
N VAL A 56 -5.57 -1.62 -3.22
CA VAL A 56 -4.69 -2.78 -3.24
C VAL A 56 -4.54 -3.25 -4.69
N THR A 57 -3.31 -3.54 -5.06
CA THR A 57 -2.89 -3.92 -6.41
C THR A 57 -1.87 -5.05 -6.30
N GLU A 58 -1.87 -5.98 -7.25
CA GLU A 58 -0.87 -7.04 -7.29
C GLU A 58 0.51 -6.47 -7.66
N PHE A 59 0.53 -5.57 -8.64
CA PHE A 59 1.75 -4.94 -9.14
C PHE A 59 1.82 -3.46 -8.84
N LYS A 60 3.05 -2.93 -8.96
CA LYS A 60 3.38 -1.55 -8.63
C LYS A 60 3.82 -0.75 -9.86
N THR A 61 3.15 -0.96 -11.00
CA THR A 61 3.57 -0.39 -12.28
C THR A 61 3.20 1.09 -12.41
N LYS A 62 3.82 1.80 -13.37
CA LYS A 62 3.41 3.16 -13.75
C LYS A 62 1.92 3.22 -14.14
N ARG A 63 1.42 2.19 -14.82
CA ARG A 63 0.02 2.09 -15.24
C ARG A 63 -0.94 1.95 -14.05
N ASP A 64 -0.57 1.16 -13.04
CA ASP A 64 -1.40 1.00 -11.83
C ASP A 64 -1.47 2.31 -11.04
N TRP A 65 -0.35 3.03 -10.97
CA TRP A 65 -0.31 4.36 -10.38
C TRP A 65 -1.17 5.36 -11.17
N ALA A 66 -1.06 5.41 -12.51
CA ALA A 66 -1.87 6.30 -13.33
C ALA A 66 -3.37 6.02 -13.19
N LYS A 67 -3.76 4.74 -13.10
CA LYS A 67 -5.15 4.35 -12.81
C LYS A 67 -5.60 4.83 -11.43
N PHE A 68 -4.76 4.72 -10.40
CA PHE A 68 -5.07 5.21 -9.06
C PHE A 68 -5.28 6.73 -9.05
N VAL A 69 -4.41 7.49 -9.71
CA VAL A 69 -4.55 8.95 -9.85
C VAL A 69 -5.79 9.33 -10.64
N LYS A 70 -6.07 8.62 -11.75
CA LYS A 70 -7.30 8.81 -12.52
C LYS A 70 -8.53 8.61 -11.64
N ARG A 71 -8.54 7.59 -10.78
CA ARG A 71 -9.64 7.34 -9.85
C ARG A 71 -9.84 8.46 -8.83
N ILE A 72 -8.75 9.05 -8.32
CA ILE A 72 -8.83 10.25 -7.46
C ILE A 72 -9.57 11.37 -8.19
N ALA A 73 -9.22 11.63 -9.45
CA ALA A 73 -9.81 12.71 -10.23
C ALA A 73 -11.27 12.44 -10.63
N ASP A 74 -11.53 11.27 -11.21
CA ASP A 74 -12.81 10.95 -11.84
C ASP A 74 -13.89 10.53 -10.83
N GLU A 75 -13.52 9.81 -9.76
CA GLU A 75 -14.50 9.24 -8.83
C GLU A 75 -14.56 10.00 -7.51
N TRP A 76 -13.42 10.37 -6.92
CA TRP A 76 -13.42 10.97 -5.57
C TRP A 76 -13.55 12.49 -5.59
N TYR A 77 -13.03 13.14 -6.63
CA TYR A 77 -13.07 14.60 -6.77
C TYR A 77 -13.55 15.05 -8.17
N PRO A 78 -14.67 14.53 -8.72
CA PRO A 78 -15.13 14.83 -10.08
C PRO A 78 -15.42 16.31 -10.33
N LYS A 79 -15.72 17.06 -9.27
CA LYS A 79 -16.05 18.50 -9.34
C LYS A 79 -14.84 19.41 -9.06
N ALA A 80 -13.68 18.84 -8.74
CA ALA A 80 -12.50 19.64 -8.42
C ALA A 80 -11.89 20.23 -9.69
N LYS A 81 -11.77 21.57 -9.75
CA LYS A 81 -11.06 22.25 -10.84
C LYS A 81 -9.55 21.97 -10.84
N LYS A 82 -8.99 21.68 -9.67
CA LYS A 82 -7.57 21.39 -9.47
C LYS A 82 -7.37 20.48 -8.26
N ILE A 83 -6.58 19.44 -8.44
CA ILE A 83 -6.17 18.53 -7.35
C ILE A 83 -4.66 18.72 -7.15
N LYS A 84 -4.24 18.98 -5.90
CA LYS A 84 -2.82 19.08 -5.53
C LYS A 84 -2.40 17.79 -4.85
N LEU A 85 -1.57 17.02 -5.54
CA LEU A 85 -0.96 15.79 -5.04
C LEU A 85 0.45 16.09 -4.53
N VAL A 86 0.78 15.55 -3.36
CA VAL A 86 2.14 15.57 -2.80
C VAL A 86 2.60 14.12 -2.69
N MET A 87 3.76 13.83 -3.27
CA MET A 87 4.30 12.49 -3.47
C MET A 87 5.80 12.50 -3.19
N ASP A 88 6.35 11.32 -2.89
CA ASP A 88 7.79 11.12 -2.89
C ASP A 88 8.36 11.17 -4.33
N ASN A 89 9.68 11.35 -4.46
CA ASN A 89 10.39 11.47 -5.74
C ASN A 89 10.73 10.10 -6.36
N PHE A 90 9.78 9.16 -6.32
CA PHE A 90 10.01 7.81 -6.84
C PHE A 90 9.83 7.77 -8.37
N LYS A 91 10.68 7.01 -9.09
CA LYS A 91 10.76 6.96 -10.57
C LYS A 91 9.44 6.61 -11.31
N THR A 92 8.43 6.10 -10.61
CA THR A 92 7.12 5.83 -11.22
C THR A 92 6.14 7.01 -11.11
N HIS A 93 6.47 8.05 -10.35
CA HIS A 93 5.70 9.30 -10.23
C HIS A 93 6.15 10.32 -11.27
N ASP A 94 6.39 9.85 -12.49
CA ASP A 94 6.80 10.67 -13.60
C ASP A 94 5.56 11.06 -14.42
N PRO A 95 5.41 12.32 -14.87
CA PRO A 95 4.33 12.71 -15.77
C PRO A 95 4.23 11.82 -17.03
N SER A 96 5.33 11.21 -17.46
CA SER A 96 5.36 10.21 -18.54
C SER A 96 4.52 8.97 -18.25
N ALA A 97 4.04 8.76 -17.02
CA ALA A 97 3.16 7.63 -16.72
C ALA A 97 1.72 7.85 -17.23
N PHE A 98 1.38 9.07 -17.65
CA PHE A 98 0.08 9.40 -18.24
C PHE A 98 0.06 9.33 -19.78
N TYR A 99 1.21 9.08 -20.41
CA TYR A 99 1.40 8.98 -21.86
C TYR A 99 2.05 7.64 -22.21
#